data_AF-A0A847HM31-F1
#
_entry.id   AF-A0A847HM31-F1
#
_cell.length_a   1.000
_cell.length_b   1.000
_cell.length_c   1.000
_cell.angle_alpha   90.00
_cell.angle_beta   90.00
_cell.angle_gamma   90.00
#
_symmetry.space_group_name_H-M   'P 1'
#
loop_
_entity.id
_entity.type
_entity.pdbx_description
1 polymer ?
#
loop_
_entity_poly.entity_id
_entity_poly.type
_entity_poly.pdbx_seq_one_letter_code
_entity_poly.pdbx_strand_id
1 'polypeptide(L)' 'MGSMLLLIGMLLFMMSLIWTTGEALKKDLLEGALALVFTPFYSGYYAFAVDYARWYRPFFISMAGVLFSLIGYLIG' A
#
# COMPACT_ATOMS: atom_id res chain seq x y z
N MET A 1 -27.09 -34.39 19.18
CA MET A 1 -26.07 -33.71 20.02
C MET A 1 -24.77 -33.46 19.27
N GLY A 2 -24.20 -34.42 18.53
CA GLY A 2 -22.96 -34.20 17.76
C GLY A 2 -23.02 -33.10 16.68
N SER A 3 -24.17 -32.92 16.01
CA SER A 3 -24.34 -31.87 15.00
C SER A 3 -24.30 -30.44 15.55
N MET A 4 -24.79 -30.22 16.78
CA MET A 4 -24.71 -28.90 17.43
C MET A 4 -23.28 -28.55 17.83
N LEU A 5 -22.50 -29.52 18.32
CA LEU A 5 -21.08 -29.33 18.65
C LEU A 5 -20.26 -29.00 17.41
N LEU A 6 -20.54 -29.66 16.28
CA LEU A 6 -19.94 -29.35 14.99
C LEU A 6 -20.26 -27.92 14.54
N LEU A 7 -21.53 -27.50 14.66
CA LEU A 7 -21.95 -26.15 14.29
C LEU A 7 -21.24 -25.09 15.14
N ILE A 8 -21.16 -25.30 16.46
CA ILE A 8 -20.46 -24.39 17.38
C ILE A 8 -18.97 -24.32 17.04
N GLY A 9 -18.33 -25.46 16.76
CA GLY A 9 -16.93 -25.50 16.35
C GLY A 9 -16.67 -24.75 15.03
N MET A 10 -17.56 -24.91 14.03
CA MET A 10 -17.49 -24.16 12.78
C MET A 10 -17.64 -22.66 12.99
N LEU A 11 -18.59 -22.23 13.83
CA LEU A 11 -18.80 -20.81 14.11
C LEU A 11 -17.59 -20.16 14.79
N LEU A 12 -16.98 -20.85 15.77
CA LEU A 12 -15.77 -20.39 16.44
C LEU A 12 -14.58 -20.32 15.47
N PHE A 13 -14.44 -21.31 14.58
CA PHE A 13 -13.40 -21.32 13.57
C PHE A 13 -13.57 -20.18 12.56
N MET A 14 -14.79 -19.93 12.08
CA MET A 14 -15.09 -18.80 11.20
C MET A 14 -14.78 -17.46 11.87
N MET A 15 -15.12 -17.31 13.15
CA MET A 15 -14.81 -16.10 13.93
C MET A 15 -13.29 -15.86 14.02
N SER A 16 -12.51 -16.91 14.27
CA SER A 16 -11.04 -16.84 14.31
C SER A 16 -10.44 -16.43 12.96
N LEU A 17 -10.96 -16.97 11.86
CA LEU A 17 -10.52 -16.60 10.51
C LEU A 17 -10.82 -15.14 10.19
N ILE A 18 -12.02 -14.64 10.51
CA ILE A 18 -12.40 -13.24 10.31
C ILE A 18 -11.49 -12.31 11.11
N TRP A 19 -11.15 -12.69 12.34
CA TRP A 19 -10.28 -11.88 13.19
C TRP A 19 -8.85 -11.78 12.62
N THR A 20 -8.26 -12.93 12.31
CA THR A 20 -6.88 -13.01 11.79
C THR A 20 -6.73 -12.35 10.42
N THR A 21 -7.69 -12.58 9.51
CA THR A 21 -7.71 -11.89 8.20
C THR A 21 -8.00 -10.40 8.33
N GLY A 22 -8.87 -9.99 9.25
CA GLY A 22 -9.17 -8.57 9.50
C GLY A 22 -7.97 -7.80 10.06
N GLU A 23 -7.18 -8.40 10.95
CA GLU A 23 -5.94 -7.80 11.45
C GLU A 23 -4.86 -7.71 10.37
N ALA A 24 -4.68 -8.78 9.58
CA ALA A 24 -3.76 -8.78 8.45
C ALA A 24 -4.14 -7.69 7.42
N LEU A 25 -5.43 -7.59 7.08
CA LEU A 25 -5.92 -6.59 6.15
C LEU A 25 -5.70 -5.15 6.66
N LYS A 26 -5.92 -4.90 7.96
CA LYS A 26 -5.64 -3.58 8.57
C LYS A 26 -4.16 -3.22 8.50
N LYS A 27 -3.30 -4.20 8.77
CA LYS A 27 -1.85 -4.03 8.71
C LYS A 27 -1.39 -3.75 7.28
N ASP A 28 -1.84 -4.55 6.32
CA ASP A 28 -1.52 -4.37 4.90
C ASP A 28 -2.04 -3.04 4.35
N LEU A 29 -3.23 -2.60 4.79
CA LEU A 29 -3.79 -1.30 4.41
C LEU A 29 -2.92 -0.14 4.94
N LEU A 30 -2.48 -0.23 6.19
CA LEU A 30 -1.58 0.77 6.79
C LEU A 30 -0.21 0.79 6.09
N GLU A 31 0.40 -0.38 5.87
CA GLU A 31 1.68 -0.49 5.18
C GLU A 31 1.59 0.00 3.73
N GLY A 32 0.51 -0.37 3.02
CA GLY A 32 0.24 0.08 1.66
C GLY A 32 -0.01 1.59 1.56
N ALA A 33 -0.77 2.17 2.51
CA ALA A 33 -1.00 3.61 2.58
C ALA A 33 0.31 4.37 2.87
N LEU A 34 1.13 3.87 3.79
CA LEU A 34 2.44 4.45 4.07
C LEU A 34 3.35 4.36 2.84
N ALA A 35 3.38 3.22 2.14
CA ALA A 35 4.15 3.07 0.90
C ALA A 35 3.70 4.07 -0.18
N LEU A 36 2.40 4.20 -0.41
CA LEU A 36 1.83 5.17 -1.35
C LEU A 36 2.25 6.62 -1.07
N VAL A 37 2.38 6.98 0.20
CA VAL A 37 2.83 8.30 0.60
C VAL A 37 4.36 8.41 0.50
N PHE A 38 5.11 7.48 1.09
CA PHE A 38 6.57 7.60 1.18
C PHE A 38 7.29 7.38 -0.14
N THR A 39 6.79 6.53 -1.04
CA THR A 39 7.43 6.27 -2.34
C THR A 39 7.58 7.54 -3.19
N PRO A 40 6.56 8.38 -3.41
CA PRO A 40 6.72 9.64 -4.15
C PRO A 40 7.61 10.65 -3.41
N PHE A 41 7.58 10.72 -2.07
CA PHE A 41 8.49 11.60 -1.31
C PHE A 41 9.95 11.17 -1.42
N TYR A 42 10.25 9.88 -1.24
CA TYR A 42 11.60 9.34 -1.34
C TYR A 42 12.16 9.50 -2.75
N SER A 43 11.36 9.13 -3.74
CA SER A 43 11.75 9.18 -5.15
C SER A 43 11.89 10.63 -5.64
N GLY A 44 10.99 11.52 -5.25
CA GLY A 44 11.14 12.97 -5.44
C GLY A 44 12.40 13.53 -4.79
N TYR A 45 12.67 13.21 -3.53
CA TYR A 45 13.89 13.67 -2.85
C TYR A 45 15.15 13.23 -3.60
N TYR A 46 15.25 11.98 -4.03
CA TYR A 46 16.42 11.51 -4.77
C TYR A 46 16.53 12.16 -6.16
N ALA A 47 15.43 12.31 -6.89
CA ALA A 47 15.44 13.00 -8.18
C ALA A 47 15.91 14.47 -8.03
N PHE A 48 15.38 15.20 -7.04
CA PHE A 48 15.73 16.61 -6.82
C PHE A 48 17.07 16.84 -6.12
N ALA A 49 17.41 16.07 -5.10
CA ALA A 49 18.64 16.29 -4.34
C ALA A 49 19.87 15.67 -5.02
N VAL A 50 19.72 14.53 -5.69
CA VAL A 50 20.86 13.79 -6.27
C VAL A 50 21.01 14.07 -7.75
N ASP A 51 19.94 13.93 -8.54
CA ASP A 51 20.04 14.01 -10.00
C ASP A 51 20.02 15.44 -10.54
N TYR A 52 19.24 16.35 -9.96
CA TYR A 52 19.29 17.77 -10.33
C TYR A 52 20.66 18.38 -10.00
N ALA A 53 21.22 18.04 -8.84
CA ALA A 53 22.55 18.49 -8.42
C ALA A 53 23.68 17.94 -9.32
N ARG A 54 23.51 16.72 -9.87
CA ARG A 54 24.46 16.08 -10.80
C ARG A 54 24.13 16.29 -12.29
N TRP A 55 23.13 17.12 -12.62
CA TRP A 55 22.66 17.35 -14.01
C TRP A 55 22.21 16.08 -14.77
N TYR A 56 21.85 15.00 -14.07
CA TYR A 56 21.34 13.76 -14.66
C TYR A 56 19.85 13.90 -15.01
N ARG A 57 19.58 14.48 -16.19
CA ARG A 57 18.22 14.77 -16.70
C ARG A 57 17.24 13.57 -16.87
N PRO A 58 17.64 12.31 -17.14
CA PRO A 58 16.69 11.26 -17.50
C PRO A 58 15.76 10.84 -16.34
N PHE A 59 16.32 10.64 -15.15
CA PHE A 59 15.57 10.15 -13.98
C PHE A 59 14.55 11.17 -13.47
N PHE A 60 14.92 12.44 -13.53
CA PHE A 60 14.06 13.56 -13.14
C PHE A 60 12.81 13.68 -14.03
N ILE A 61 12.98 13.55 -15.34
CA ILE A 61 11.88 13.62 -16.31
C ILE A 61 10.93 12.42 -16.14
N SER A 62 11.45 11.22 -15.91
CA SER A 62 10.63 10.04 -15.62
C SER A 62 9.85 10.19 -14.31
N MET A 63 10.46 10.75 -13.25
CA MET A 63 9.81 10.95 -11.96
C MET A 63 8.66 11.97 -12.05
N ALA A 64 8.90 13.08 -12.74
CA ALA A 64 7.89 14.09 -13.00
C ALA A 64 6.71 13.51 -13.81
N GLY A 65 7.00 12.70 -14.84
CA GLY A 65 5.97 12.01 -15.63
C GLY A 65 5.11 11.05 -14.80
N VAL A 66 5.73 10.28 -13.90
CA VAL A 66 5.00 9.39 -12.96
C VAL A 66 4.13 10.21 -12.01
N LEU A 67 4.64 11.29 -11.44
CA LEU A 67 3.87 12.20 -10.57
C LEU A 67 2.67 12.83 -11.30
N PHE A 68 2.87 13.34 -12.52
CA PHE A 68 1.78 13.91 -13.32
C PHE A 68 0.74 12.87 -13.72
N SER A 69 1.16 11.63 -14.04
CA SER A 69 0.23 10.53 -14.31
C SER A 69 -0.59 10.14 -13.08
N LEU A 70 0.03 10.12 -11.89
CA LEU A 70 -0.65 9.83 -10.63
C LEU A 70 -1.65 10.93 -10.27
N ILE A 71 -1.27 12.20 -10.45
CA ILE A 71 -2.15 13.35 -10.25
C ILE A 71 -3.31 13.33 -11.26
N GLY A 72 -3.02 13.06 -12.53
CA GLY A 72 -4.04 12.92 -13.57
C GLY A 72 -5.04 11.80 -13.27
N TYR A 73 -4.58 10.66 -12.75
CA TYR A 73 -5.42 9.55 -12.33
C TYR A 73 -6.27 9.86 -11.08
N LEU A 74 -5.79 10.71 -10.18
CA LEU A 74 -6.52 11.08 -8.95
C LEU A 74 -7.56 12.20 -9.20
N ILE A 75 -7.37 13.03 -10.23
CA ILE A 75 -8.25 14.17 -10.56
C ILE A 75 -9.27 13.80 -11.64
N GLY A 76 -9.07 12.69 -12.39
CA GLY A 76 -9.93 12.21 -13.47
C GLY A 76 -10.56 10.86 -13.18
#